data_AF-A0A7K3RK42-F1
#
_entry.id   AF-A0A7K3RK42-F1
#
_cell.length_a   1.000
_cell.length_b   1.000
_cell.length_c   1.000
_cell.angle_alpha   90.00
_cell.angle_beta   90.00
_cell.angle_gamma   90.00
#
_symmetry.space_group_name_H-M   'P 1'
#
loop_
_entity.id
_entity.type
_entity.pdbx_description
1 polymer ?
#
loop_
_entity_poly.entity_id
_entity_poly.type
_entity_poly.pdbx_seq_one_letter_code
_entity_poly.pdbx_strand_id
1 'polypeptide(L)'
;MTPAIATVRADCAADPSGTLTFDLTVPASAPASVLLLRRRGAAGDRPGGTVRIPLDGAGPGRLRAVLPASTGLSEGRWDAYVEEPGSATPRTVEPGLRDLRALVDRSPDTEAASVSARVPYPTADGRLALRCWVRAPHAEAGAVVVGPVGMTVEGTLYGVAVGEGAAVEARLPGEPARTHSFPLAPADGPSGGFAFTLPYGPPAEGPVDAEQLWHLWLVPAAGAAGVRVSRILDDVWSRHRSFVYPAREAAPGVLATPCYTADNDLCLRLEPGPADR
;
A
#
# COMPACT_ATOMS: atom_id res chain seq x y z
N MET A 1 -11.14 26.54 -33.70
CA MET A 1 -11.03 26.62 -32.24
C MET A 1 -11.70 25.38 -31.68
N THR A 2 -10.94 24.33 -31.38
CA THR A 2 -11.48 23.10 -30.79
C THR A 2 -12.00 23.46 -29.40
N PRO A 3 -13.27 23.16 -29.05
CA PRO A 3 -13.75 23.43 -27.70
C PRO A 3 -12.83 22.69 -26.73
N ALA A 4 -12.29 23.40 -25.74
CA ALA A 4 -11.56 22.77 -24.66
C ALA A 4 -12.51 21.73 -24.03
N ILE A 5 -12.13 20.45 -24.08
CA ILE A 5 -12.86 19.41 -23.36
C ILE A 5 -12.81 19.83 -21.90
N ALA A 6 -13.95 20.24 -21.38
CA ALA A 6 -14.02 20.73 -20.03
C ALA A 6 -13.74 19.54 -19.09
N THR A 7 -12.70 19.69 -18.27
CA THR A 7 -12.09 18.63 -17.47
C THR A 7 -13.03 18.19 -16.34
N VAL A 8 -13.16 16.88 -16.14
CA VAL A 8 -13.86 16.33 -14.97
C VAL A 8 -12.87 16.25 -13.81
N ARG A 9 -13.16 16.91 -12.68
CA ARG A 9 -12.34 16.85 -11.46
C ARG A 9 -13.15 16.23 -10.33
N ALA A 10 -12.51 15.40 -9.50
CA ALA A 10 -13.13 14.85 -8.29
C ALA A 10 -12.34 15.20 -7.03
N ASP A 11 -13.03 15.81 -6.07
CA ASP A 11 -12.55 15.88 -4.69
C ASP A 11 -12.88 14.55 -3.99
N CYS A 12 -11.96 14.04 -3.19
CA CYS A 12 -12.15 12.80 -2.44
C CYS A 12 -12.14 13.07 -0.94
N ALA A 13 -13.03 12.39 -0.21
CA ALA A 13 -12.94 12.30 1.25
C ALA A 13 -13.08 10.86 1.71
N ALA A 14 -12.32 10.49 2.74
CA ALA A 14 -12.44 9.22 3.43
C ALA A 14 -13.13 9.40 4.79
N ASP A 15 -13.85 8.37 5.23
CA ASP A 15 -14.33 8.27 6.62
C ASP A 15 -13.53 7.21 7.41
N PRO A 16 -13.70 7.13 8.74
CA PRO A 16 -12.99 6.14 9.57
C PRO A 16 -13.30 4.67 9.24
N SER A 17 -14.42 4.38 8.58
CA SER A 17 -14.74 3.02 8.12
C SER A 17 -13.91 2.61 6.90
N GLY A 18 -13.34 3.58 6.18
CA GLY A 18 -12.66 3.40 4.90
C GLY A 18 -13.60 3.56 3.69
N THR A 19 -14.79 4.13 3.89
CA THR A 19 -15.68 4.53 2.79
C THR A 19 -15.09 5.76 2.11
N LEU A 20 -15.10 5.77 0.78
CA LEU A 20 -14.60 6.88 -0.03
C LEU A 20 -15.77 7.59 -0.70
N THR A 21 -15.78 8.92 -0.62
CA THR A 21 -16.68 9.78 -1.37
C THR A 21 -15.91 10.49 -2.47
N PHE A 22 -16.55 10.67 -3.61
CA PHE A 22 -16.02 11.38 -4.79
C PHE A 22 -17.02 12.47 -5.16
N ASP A 23 -16.63 13.73 -4.95
CA ASP A 23 -17.39 14.90 -5.33
C ASP A 23 -16.87 15.45 -6.66
N LEU A 24 -17.59 15.15 -7.73
CA LEU A 24 -17.23 15.51 -9.08
C LEU A 24 -17.76 16.90 -9.41
N THR A 25 -16.88 17.74 -9.96
CA THR A 25 -17.27 18.95 -10.69
C THR A 25 -17.30 18.60 -12.16
N VAL A 26 -18.50 18.57 -12.74
CA VAL A 26 -18.70 18.15 -14.14
C VAL A 26 -19.31 19.30 -14.93
N PRO A 27 -18.64 19.78 -15.99
CA PRO A 27 -19.12 20.89 -16.83
C PRO A 27 -20.47 20.61 -17.51
N ALA A 28 -20.71 19.35 -17.86
CA ALA A 28 -21.99 18.79 -18.28
C ALA A 28 -21.94 17.26 -18.09
N SER A 29 -22.97 16.70 -17.46
CA SER A 29 -23.11 15.25 -17.26
C SER A 29 -24.47 14.76 -17.74
N ALA A 30 -24.49 13.66 -18.50
CA ALA A 30 -25.73 12.98 -18.81
C ALA A 30 -26.38 12.41 -17.52
N PRO A 31 -27.72 12.41 -17.40
CA PRO A 31 -28.41 11.65 -16.37
C PRO A 31 -27.95 10.19 -16.39
N ALA A 32 -27.88 9.54 -15.22
CA ALA A 32 -27.38 8.16 -15.06
C ALA A 32 -25.91 7.92 -15.47
N SER A 33 -25.07 8.98 -15.44
CA SER A 33 -23.62 8.80 -15.47
C SER A 33 -23.15 7.97 -14.28
N VAL A 34 -22.03 7.25 -14.43
CA VAL A 34 -21.42 6.46 -13.34
C VAL A 34 -19.93 6.79 -13.20
N LEU A 35 -19.45 6.71 -11.97
CA LEU A 35 -18.02 6.65 -11.68
C LEU A 35 -17.55 5.22 -11.95
N LEU A 36 -16.70 5.06 -12.97
CA LEU A 36 -16.13 3.80 -13.40
C LEU A 36 -14.70 3.69 -12.88
N LEU A 37 -14.44 2.67 -12.07
CA LEU A 37 -13.10 2.27 -11.66
C LEU A 37 -12.64 1.10 -12.53
N ARG A 38 -11.45 1.20 -13.16
CA ARG A 38 -10.85 0.12 -13.97
C ARG A 38 -9.50 -0.30 -13.41
N ARG A 39 -9.32 -1.59 -13.12
CA ARG A 39 -8.04 -2.13 -12.65
C ARG A 39 -7.01 -2.14 -13.79
N ARG A 40 -5.83 -1.57 -13.55
CA ARG A 40 -4.72 -1.60 -14.52
C ARG A 40 -4.23 -3.03 -14.73
N GLY A 41 -3.88 -3.37 -15.97
CA GLY A 41 -3.37 -4.68 -16.34
C GLY A 41 -4.44 -5.80 -16.39
N ALA A 42 -5.68 -5.52 -15.98
CA ALA A 42 -6.81 -6.40 -16.28
C ALA A 42 -7.26 -6.13 -17.72
N ALA A 43 -6.94 -7.03 -18.66
CA ALA A 43 -7.42 -6.88 -20.04
C ALA A 43 -8.88 -7.32 -20.15
N GLY A 44 -9.74 -6.48 -20.76
CA GLY A 44 -11.13 -6.80 -21.14
C GLY A 44 -12.12 -6.89 -19.97
N ASP A 45 -13.31 -7.43 -20.25
CA ASP A 45 -14.43 -7.65 -19.30
C ASP A 45 -14.17 -8.79 -18.30
N ARG A 46 -12.91 -9.04 -17.93
CA ARG A 46 -12.61 -10.06 -16.91
C ARG A 46 -13.31 -9.72 -15.60
N PRO A 47 -13.99 -10.69 -14.95
CA PRO A 47 -14.61 -10.48 -13.65
C PRO A 47 -13.63 -9.83 -12.66
N GLY A 48 -14.06 -8.78 -11.97
CA GLY A 48 -13.21 -8.05 -11.03
C GLY A 48 -12.22 -7.05 -11.65
N GLY A 49 -12.34 -6.74 -12.95
CA GLY A 49 -11.55 -5.70 -13.62
C GLY A 49 -12.18 -4.30 -13.60
N THR A 50 -13.49 -4.19 -13.35
CA THR A 50 -14.22 -2.91 -13.30
C THR A 50 -15.22 -2.85 -12.15
N VAL A 51 -15.45 -1.65 -11.63
CA VAL A 51 -16.51 -1.34 -10.65
C VAL A 51 -17.23 -0.07 -11.11
N ARG A 52 -18.56 -0.09 -11.13
CA ARG A 52 -19.41 1.06 -11.49
C ARG A 52 -20.16 1.53 -10.26
N ILE A 53 -20.06 2.82 -9.99
CA ILE A 53 -20.69 3.46 -8.83
C ILE A 53 -21.64 4.53 -9.39
N PRO A 54 -22.94 4.51 -9.01
CA PRO A 54 -23.86 5.56 -9.40
C PRO A 54 -23.34 6.95 -9.04
N LEU A 55 -23.57 7.92 -9.92
CA LEU A 55 -23.36 9.33 -9.62
C LEU A 55 -24.70 9.99 -9.33
N ASP A 56 -24.89 10.43 -8.09
CA ASP A 56 -26.08 11.12 -7.63
C ASP A 56 -25.90 12.63 -7.69
N GLY A 57 -27.00 13.37 -7.88
CA GLY A 57 -26.97 14.83 -7.88
C GLY A 57 -26.62 15.40 -6.50
N ALA A 58 -25.57 16.21 -6.43
CA ALA A 58 -25.11 16.87 -5.19
C ALA A 58 -25.29 18.40 -5.22
N GLY A 59 -25.91 18.93 -6.28
CA GLY A 59 -26.13 20.35 -6.52
C GLY A 59 -25.88 20.73 -7.98
N PRO A 60 -26.07 22.00 -8.37
CA PRO A 60 -25.82 22.46 -9.73
C PRO A 60 -24.38 22.15 -10.19
N GLY A 61 -24.22 21.33 -11.24
CA GLY A 61 -22.92 20.94 -11.79
C GLY A 61 -22.08 20.02 -10.90
N ARG A 62 -22.67 19.45 -9.84
CA ARG A 62 -21.99 18.61 -8.86
C ARG A 62 -22.63 17.23 -8.79
N LEU A 63 -21.80 16.20 -8.91
CA LEU A 63 -22.22 14.81 -8.76
C LEU A 63 -21.42 14.15 -7.64
N ARG A 64 -22.03 13.18 -6.96
CA ARG A 64 -21.38 12.42 -5.89
C ARG A 64 -21.45 10.93 -6.18
N ALA A 65 -20.32 10.24 -6.03
CA ALA A 65 -20.25 8.80 -5.92
C ALA A 65 -19.76 8.41 -4.52
N VAL A 66 -20.33 7.33 -3.98
CA VAL A 66 -19.92 6.75 -2.69
C VAL A 66 -19.43 5.33 -2.94
N LEU A 67 -18.21 5.03 -2.54
CA LEU A 67 -17.61 3.70 -2.55
C LEU A 67 -17.57 3.16 -1.12
N PRO A 68 -18.55 2.32 -0.72
CA PRO A 68 -18.57 1.71 0.60
C PRO A 68 -17.30 0.91 0.90
N ALA A 69 -16.89 0.90 2.18
CA ALA A 69 -15.81 0.04 2.67
C ALA A 69 -16.07 -1.46 2.41
N SER A 70 -17.32 -1.89 2.21
CA SER A 70 -17.66 -3.29 1.88
C SER A 70 -17.49 -3.64 0.40
N THR A 71 -17.33 -2.66 -0.50
CA THR A 71 -17.18 -2.94 -1.94
C THR A 71 -15.87 -3.67 -2.22
N GLY A 72 -15.98 -4.87 -2.80
CA GLY A 72 -14.84 -5.68 -3.18
C GLY A 72 -14.04 -5.05 -4.32
N LEU A 73 -12.80 -4.67 -4.03
CA LEU A 73 -11.81 -4.24 -5.02
C LEU A 73 -10.58 -5.11 -4.85
N SER A 74 -10.19 -5.81 -5.91
CA SER A 74 -8.96 -6.58 -5.90
C SER A 74 -7.73 -5.69 -5.73
N GLU A 75 -6.71 -6.30 -5.15
CA GLU A 75 -5.29 -6.00 -5.29
C GLU A 75 -4.87 -5.06 -6.43
N GLY A 76 -4.53 -3.77 -6.21
CA GLY A 76 -3.66 -3.06 -7.15
C GLY A 76 -4.07 -1.62 -7.44
N ARG A 77 -3.93 -1.22 -8.70
CA ARG A 77 -4.16 0.17 -9.15
C ARG A 77 -5.42 0.24 -9.99
N TRP A 78 -6.29 1.18 -9.66
CA TRP A 78 -7.58 1.36 -10.31
C TRP A 78 -7.71 2.79 -10.83
N ASP A 79 -7.87 2.96 -12.14
CA ASP A 79 -8.05 4.28 -12.76
C ASP A 79 -9.52 4.71 -12.69
N ALA A 80 -9.77 5.99 -12.39
CA ALA A 80 -11.10 6.55 -12.29
C ALA A 80 -11.53 7.26 -13.59
N TYR A 81 -12.75 6.98 -14.03
CA TYR A 81 -13.37 7.57 -15.20
C TYR A 81 -14.84 7.91 -14.94
N VAL A 82 -15.41 8.82 -15.75
CA VAL A 82 -16.86 8.99 -15.86
C VAL A 82 -17.34 8.29 -17.12
N GLU A 83 -18.22 7.31 -16.95
CA GLU A 83 -18.95 6.67 -18.04
C GLU A 83 -20.33 7.33 -18.16
N GLU A 84 -20.65 7.83 -19.36
CA GLU A 84 -21.93 8.48 -19.65
C GLU A 84 -22.76 7.60 -20.57
N PRO A 85 -24.08 7.51 -20.38
CA PRO A 85 -24.95 6.77 -21.30
C PRO A 85 -24.79 7.25 -22.75
N GLY A 86 -24.64 6.31 -23.67
CA GLY A 86 -24.47 6.59 -25.10
C GLY A 86 -23.07 7.03 -25.53
N SER A 87 -22.13 7.20 -24.61
CA SER A 87 -20.71 7.45 -24.94
C SER A 87 -19.91 6.16 -25.01
N ALA A 88 -19.17 5.96 -26.11
CA ALA A 88 -18.25 4.82 -26.25
C ALA A 88 -16.94 5.00 -25.46
N THR A 89 -16.57 6.24 -25.12
CA THR A 89 -15.30 6.57 -24.46
C THR A 89 -15.56 7.24 -23.12
N PRO A 90 -15.18 6.62 -22.00
CA PRO A 90 -15.34 7.22 -20.69
C PRO A 90 -14.33 8.36 -20.51
N ARG A 91 -14.73 9.44 -19.84
CA ARG A 91 -13.89 10.62 -19.61
C ARG A 91 -12.94 10.38 -18.45
N THR A 92 -11.70 10.82 -18.58
CA THR A 92 -10.72 10.79 -17.48
C THR A 92 -11.15 11.72 -16.34
N VAL A 93 -10.92 11.28 -15.11
CA VAL A 93 -11.11 12.12 -13.92
C VAL A 93 -9.77 12.66 -13.47
N GLU A 94 -9.67 13.97 -13.28
CA GLU A 94 -8.54 14.62 -12.64
C GLU A 94 -8.69 14.63 -11.11
N PRO A 95 -7.59 14.50 -10.35
CA PRO A 95 -7.63 14.58 -8.91
C PRO A 95 -7.85 16.02 -8.44
N GLY A 96 -8.80 16.22 -7.51
CA GLY A 96 -9.01 17.47 -6.77
C GLY A 96 -8.40 17.42 -5.38
N LEU A 97 -9.07 18.05 -4.41
CA LEU A 97 -8.76 17.92 -2.98
C LEU A 97 -8.89 16.46 -2.55
N ARG A 98 -8.03 16.00 -1.64
CA ARG A 98 -8.10 14.64 -1.08
C ARG A 98 -8.02 14.73 0.44
N ASP A 99 -9.17 14.79 1.11
CA ASP A 99 -9.25 14.75 2.55
C ASP A 99 -9.25 13.30 3.04
N LEU A 100 -8.04 12.76 3.21
CA LEU A 100 -7.82 11.35 3.55
C LEU A 100 -7.41 11.15 5.01
N ARG A 101 -7.47 12.21 5.83
CA ARG A 101 -6.97 12.20 7.22
C ARG A 101 -7.62 11.11 8.07
N ALA A 102 -8.89 10.78 7.81
CA ALA A 102 -9.61 9.71 8.50
C ALA A 102 -9.01 8.31 8.28
N LEU A 103 -8.15 8.12 7.26
CA LEU A 103 -7.44 6.87 7.03
C LEU A 103 -6.23 6.70 7.95
N VAL A 104 -5.64 7.79 8.45
CA VAL A 104 -4.42 7.75 9.29
C VAL A 104 -4.68 7.05 10.62
N ASP A 105 -5.86 7.29 11.21
CA ASP A 105 -6.26 6.73 12.51
C ASP A 105 -7.09 5.44 12.37
N ARG A 106 -7.19 4.89 11.15
CA ARG A 106 -8.00 3.70 10.91
C ARG A 106 -7.27 2.45 11.42
N SER A 107 -7.83 1.85 12.47
CA SER A 107 -7.42 0.54 12.96
C SER A 107 -8.53 -0.48 12.70
N PRO A 108 -8.40 -1.35 11.69
CA PRO A 108 -9.29 -2.51 11.53
C PRO A 108 -9.27 -3.41 12.76
N ASP A 109 -10.28 -4.28 12.89
CA ASP A 109 -10.27 -5.34 13.89
C ASP A 109 -9.14 -6.34 13.58
N THR A 110 -8.31 -6.66 14.57
CA THR A 110 -7.19 -7.61 14.43
C THR A 110 -7.67 -9.02 14.16
N GLU A 111 -8.89 -9.36 14.55
CA GLU A 111 -9.50 -10.67 14.29
C GLU A 111 -10.14 -10.76 12.90
N ALA A 112 -10.17 -9.66 12.13
CA ALA A 112 -10.71 -9.68 10.79
C ALA A 112 -9.91 -10.63 9.89
N ALA A 113 -10.61 -11.53 9.20
CA ALA A 113 -10.00 -12.51 8.30
C ALA A 113 -9.21 -11.89 7.15
N SER A 114 -9.49 -10.63 6.81
CA SER A 114 -8.74 -9.87 5.82
C SER A 114 -8.70 -8.39 6.14
N VAL A 115 -7.57 -7.76 5.83
CA VAL A 115 -7.38 -6.32 5.88
C VAL A 115 -7.49 -5.75 4.48
N SER A 116 -8.22 -4.65 4.33
CA SER A 116 -8.26 -3.89 3.09
C SER A 116 -8.03 -2.40 3.32
N ALA A 117 -7.33 -1.76 2.39
CA ALA A 117 -7.04 -0.33 2.38
C ALA A 117 -7.13 0.24 0.97
N ARG A 118 -7.59 1.48 0.84
CA ARG A 118 -7.82 2.15 -0.44
C ARG A 118 -7.45 3.62 -0.31
N VAL A 119 -6.56 4.08 -1.18
CA VAL A 119 -6.07 5.45 -1.14
C VAL A 119 -6.20 6.09 -2.53
N PRO A 120 -7.06 7.12 -2.69
CA PRO A 120 -7.08 7.94 -3.88
C PRO A 120 -5.75 8.67 -4.08
N TYR A 121 -5.20 8.67 -5.28
CA TYR A 121 -3.90 9.29 -5.58
C TYR A 121 -3.83 9.87 -7.00
N PRO A 122 -3.02 10.93 -7.19
CA PRO A 122 -2.71 11.45 -8.52
C PRO A 122 -1.72 10.53 -9.23
N THR A 123 -1.98 10.22 -10.49
CA THR A 123 -1.05 9.50 -11.35
C THR A 123 -0.03 10.48 -11.96
N ALA A 124 1.10 9.96 -12.43
CA ALA A 124 2.15 10.79 -13.04
C ALA A 124 1.66 11.59 -14.26
N ASP A 125 0.65 11.08 -14.97
CA ASP A 125 -0.03 11.70 -16.10
C ASP A 125 -1.29 12.51 -15.70
N GLY A 126 -1.44 12.85 -14.42
CA GLY A 126 -2.46 13.80 -13.95
C GLY A 126 -3.88 13.26 -13.81
N ARG A 127 -4.07 11.93 -13.85
CA ARG A 127 -5.38 11.28 -13.63
C ARG A 127 -5.57 10.92 -12.16
N LEU A 128 -6.82 10.76 -11.76
CA LEU A 128 -7.20 10.18 -10.48
C LEU A 128 -7.17 8.65 -10.58
N ALA A 129 -6.56 8.02 -9.60
CA ALA A 129 -6.60 6.57 -9.42
C ALA A 129 -6.79 6.21 -7.94
N LEU A 130 -7.15 4.96 -7.67
CA LEU A 130 -7.13 4.37 -6.34
C LEU A 130 -6.00 3.33 -6.28
N ARG A 131 -5.26 3.36 -5.18
CA ARG A 131 -4.37 2.26 -4.80
C ARG A 131 -5.13 1.41 -3.78
N CYS A 132 -5.31 0.14 -4.10
CA CYS A 132 -6.06 -0.82 -3.28
C CYS A 132 -5.14 -1.94 -2.80
N TRP A 133 -5.29 -2.34 -1.55
CA TRP A 133 -4.66 -3.51 -0.95
C TRP A 133 -5.72 -4.43 -0.34
N VAL A 134 -5.48 -5.74 -0.45
CA VAL A 134 -6.27 -6.79 0.23
C VAL A 134 -5.29 -7.86 0.71
N ARG A 135 -5.24 -8.07 2.03
CA ARG A 135 -4.26 -8.95 2.70
C ARG A 135 -4.97 -9.87 3.69
N ALA A 136 -4.59 -11.14 3.71
CA ALA A 136 -5.12 -12.15 4.61
C ALA A 136 -4.10 -13.30 4.75
N PRO A 137 -3.41 -13.45 5.90
CA PRO A 137 -3.28 -12.50 7.01
C PRO A 137 -2.43 -11.27 6.62
N HIS A 138 -2.21 -10.34 7.57
CA HIS A 138 -1.42 -9.12 7.36
C HIS A 138 -0.54 -8.78 8.57
N ALA A 139 0.67 -8.30 8.30
CA ALA A 139 1.57 -7.72 9.30
C ALA A 139 1.80 -6.25 8.95
N GLU A 140 1.11 -5.36 9.66
CA GLU A 140 1.27 -3.91 9.52
C GLU A 140 2.50 -3.45 10.30
N ALA A 141 3.51 -2.95 9.60
CA ALA A 141 4.67 -2.31 10.22
C ALA A 141 4.31 -0.90 10.71
N GLY A 142 4.60 -0.63 11.98
CA GLY A 142 4.48 0.69 12.61
C GLY A 142 5.74 1.53 12.44
N ALA A 143 6.31 1.97 13.56
CA ALA A 143 7.54 2.74 13.60
C ALA A 143 8.75 1.86 13.27
N VAL A 144 9.70 2.41 12.49
CA VAL A 144 10.99 1.78 12.19
C VAL A 144 12.08 2.62 12.83
N VAL A 145 12.77 2.04 13.80
CA VAL A 145 13.90 2.67 14.49
C VAL A 145 15.20 2.14 13.91
N VAL A 146 16.02 3.03 13.34
CA VAL A 146 17.29 2.67 12.70
C VAL A 146 18.43 2.81 13.70
N GLY A 147 18.92 1.67 14.19
CA GLY A 147 20.10 1.58 15.05
C GLY A 147 21.40 1.48 14.26
N PRO A 148 22.56 1.45 14.93
CA PRO A 148 23.86 1.34 14.27
C PRO A 148 24.12 -0.04 13.64
N VAL A 149 23.56 -1.12 14.20
CA VAL A 149 23.85 -2.51 13.80
C VAL A 149 22.61 -3.30 13.36
N GLY A 150 21.45 -2.64 13.34
CA GLY A 150 20.17 -3.25 12.99
C GLY A 150 19.03 -2.25 13.02
N MET A 151 17.86 -2.67 12.57
CA MET A 151 16.61 -1.91 12.71
C MET A 151 15.63 -2.63 13.63
N THR A 152 14.90 -1.86 14.42
CA THR A 152 13.80 -2.35 15.24
C THR A 152 12.48 -1.91 14.62
N VAL A 153 11.53 -2.83 14.55
CA VAL A 153 10.21 -2.60 13.98
C VAL A 153 9.18 -3.10 15.00
N GLU A 154 8.23 -2.23 15.31
CA GLU A 154 7.02 -2.58 16.03
C GLU A 154 5.85 -2.59 15.05
N GLY A 155 4.84 -3.40 15.28
CA GLY A 155 3.70 -3.52 14.39
C GLY A 155 2.53 -4.30 14.95
N THR A 156 1.56 -4.56 14.09
CA THR A 156 0.31 -5.27 14.45
C THR A 156 0.02 -6.36 13.43
N LEU A 157 -0.35 -7.53 13.92
CA LEU A 157 -0.84 -8.66 13.13
C LEU A 157 -2.36 -8.65 13.04
N TYR A 158 -2.85 -8.99 11.86
CA TYR A 158 -4.27 -9.11 11.57
C TYR A 158 -4.55 -10.49 10.96
N GLY A 159 -5.60 -11.15 11.47
CA GLY A 159 -6.06 -12.47 11.03
C GLY A 159 -5.14 -13.62 11.45
N VAL A 160 -4.13 -13.36 12.28
CA VAL A 160 -3.21 -14.36 12.84
C VAL A 160 -2.58 -13.87 14.14
N ALA A 161 -2.30 -14.78 15.07
CA ALA A 161 -1.62 -14.48 16.34
C ALA A 161 -0.18 -15.01 16.34
N VAL A 162 0.66 -14.42 17.18
CA VAL A 162 2.02 -14.91 17.47
C VAL A 162 1.92 -16.21 18.27
N GLY A 163 2.52 -17.27 17.75
CA GLY A 163 2.63 -18.57 18.39
C GLY A 163 4.08 -18.92 18.75
N GLU A 164 4.28 -20.14 19.24
CA GLU A 164 5.60 -20.64 19.61
C GLU A 164 6.55 -20.71 18.39
N GLY A 165 7.78 -20.25 18.58
CA GLY A 165 8.80 -20.22 17.52
C GLY A 165 8.54 -19.19 16.43
N ALA A 166 7.71 -18.18 16.68
CA ALA A 166 7.51 -17.07 15.76
C ALA A 166 8.83 -16.33 15.47
N ALA A 167 9.00 -15.90 14.22
CA ALA A 167 10.22 -15.29 13.74
C ALA A 167 9.94 -14.24 12.66
N VAL A 168 10.90 -13.35 12.44
CA VAL A 168 11.01 -12.56 11.22
C VAL A 168 12.09 -13.18 10.33
N GLU A 169 11.78 -13.30 9.05
CA GLU A 169 12.71 -13.76 8.04
C GLU A 169 13.03 -12.65 7.05
N ALA A 170 14.32 -12.39 6.86
CA ALA A 170 14.82 -11.64 5.72
C ALA A 170 15.15 -12.63 4.60
N ARG A 171 14.43 -12.53 3.49
CA ARG A 171 14.57 -13.42 2.33
C ARG A 171 15.05 -12.63 1.11
N LEU A 172 16.14 -13.06 0.48
CA LEU A 172 16.55 -12.51 -0.81
C LEU A 172 15.74 -13.18 -1.93
N PRO A 173 14.94 -12.43 -2.73
CA PRO A 173 14.14 -13.01 -3.80
C PRO A 173 15.00 -13.76 -4.82
N GLY A 174 14.56 -14.96 -5.21
CA GLY A 174 15.28 -15.81 -6.16
C GLY A 174 16.41 -16.65 -5.55
N GLU A 175 16.77 -16.43 -4.29
CA GLU A 175 17.84 -17.14 -3.60
C GLU A 175 17.37 -17.76 -2.27
N PRO A 176 16.68 -18.91 -2.29
CA PRO A 176 16.12 -19.52 -1.08
C PRO A 176 17.14 -19.82 0.02
N ALA A 177 18.38 -20.15 -0.37
CA ALA A 177 19.49 -20.39 0.55
C ALA A 177 19.93 -19.11 1.30
N ARG A 178 19.57 -17.94 0.78
CA ARG A 178 19.81 -16.62 1.39
C ARG A 178 18.56 -16.15 2.14
N THR A 179 18.30 -16.87 3.24
CA THR A 179 17.25 -16.55 4.20
C THR A 179 17.84 -16.52 5.60
N HIS A 180 17.61 -15.44 6.34
CA HIS A 180 18.00 -15.31 7.74
C HIS A 180 16.77 -15.15 8.61
N SER A 181 16.71 -15.90 9.71
CA SER A 181 15.58 -15.92 10.64
C SER A 181 16.01 -15.37 12.00
N PHE A 182 15.16 -14.52 12.56
CA PHE A 182 15.39 -13.85 13.85
C PHE A 182 14.15 -13.98 14.72
N PRO A 183 14.30 -14.18 16.04
CA PRO A 183 13.15 -14.37 16.92
C PRO A 183 12.28 -13.11 16.94
N LEU A 184 10.96 -13.34 16.95
CA LEU A 184 9.98 -12.30 17.23
C LEU A 184 9.89 -12.11 18.75
N ALA A 185 9.87 -10.87 19.22
CA ALA A 185 9.47 -10.57 20.58
C ALA A 185 7.97 -10.25 20.60
N PRO A 186 7.21 -10.78 21.58
CA PRO A 186 5.90 -10.22 21.89
C PRO A 186 6.08 -8.72 22.16
N ALA A 187 5.29 -7.87 21.54
CA ALA A 187 5.27 -6.45 21.90
C ALA A 187 4.42 -6.27 23.16
N ASP A 188 4.87 -5.42 24.08
CA ASP A 188 4.01 -4.89 25.13
C ASP A 188 2.95 -4.00 24.48
N GLY A 189 1.66 -4.32 24.62
CA GLY A 189 0.62 -3.52 23.96
C GLY A 189 -0.71 -4.24 23.69
N PRO A 190 -1.54 -3.68 22.80
CA PRO A 190 -2.83 -4.26 22.43
C PRO A 190 -2.67 -5.63 21.75
N SER A 191 -3.76 -6.40 21.71
CA SER A 191 -3.81 -7.69 21.03
C SER A 191 -3.26 -7.60 19.60
N GLY A 192 -2.46 -8.59 19.20
CA GLY A 192 -1.84 -8.65 17.87
C GLY A 192 -0.53 -7.87 17.72
N GLY A 193 -0.04 -7.18 18.76
CA GLY A 193 1.26 -6.49 18.71
C GLY A 193 2.45 -7.43 18.49
N PHE A 194 3.42 -7.00 17.68
CA PHE A 194 4.72 -7.67 17.55
C PHE A 194 5.87 -6.68 17.51
N ALA A 195 7.06 -7.13 17.93
CA ALA A 195 8.30 -6.40 17.75
C ALA A 195 9.42 -7.32 17.29
N PHE A 196 10.28 -6.84 16.41
CA PHE A 196 11.54 -7.54 16.08
C PHE A 196 12.67 -6.55 15.90
N THR A 197 13.90 -7.05 16.09
CA THR A 197 15.12 -6.37 15.64
C THR A 197 15.77 -7.19 14.55
N LEU A 198 15.95 -6.60 13.37
CA LEU A 198 16.66 -7.18 12.24
C LEU A 198 18.12 -6.68 12.26
N PRO A 199 19.10 -7.53 12.59
CA PRO A 199 20.51 -7.17 12.47
C PRO A 199 20.92 -7.06 11.01
N TYR A 200 21.83 -6.14 10.71
CA TYR A 200 22.32 -5.93 9.33
C TYR A 200 23.39 -6.93 8.90
N GLY A 201 24.19 -7.42 9.84
CA GLY A 201 25.33 -8.29 9.59
C GLY A 201 24.99 -9.56 8.80
N PRO A 202 24.04 -10.41 9.27
CA PRO A 202 23.80 -11.70 8.62
C PRO A 202 23.37 -11.59 7.14
N PRO A 203 22.41 -10.72 6.76
CA PRO A 203 22.13 -10.45 5.34
C PRO A 203 23.35 -9.97 4.52
N ALA A 204 24.34 -9.34 5.17
CA ALA A 204 25.56 -8.83 4.55
C ALA A 204 26.74 -9.82 4.53
N GLU A 205 26.60 -11.05 5.05
CA GLU A 205 27.67 -12.07 5.04
C GLU A 205 27.99 -12.63 3.63
N GLY A 206 27.18 -12.29 2.62
CA GLY A 206 27.37 -12.68 1.21
C GLY A 206 27.86 -11.53 0.33
N PRO A 207 28.22 -11.81 -0.94
CA PRO A 207 28.62 -10.76 -1.88
C PRO A 207 27.47 -9.77 -2.11
N VAL A 208 27.80 -8.48 -2.10
CA VAL A 208 26.88 -7.38 -2.39
C VAL A 208 27.50 -6.52 -3.49
N ASP A 209 27.47 -7.03 -4.72
CA ASP A 209 28.04 -6.34 -5.89
C ASP A 209 27.06 -5.35 -6.54
N ALA A 210 25.79 -5.43 -6.17
CA ALA A 210 24.71 -4.57 -6.64
C ALA A 210 23.63 -4.43 -5.56
N GLU A 211 22.60 -3.62 -5.84
CA GLU A 211 21.43 -3.50 -4.97
C GLU A 211 20.77 -4.88 -4.72
N GLN A 212 20.59 -5.22 -3.45
CA GLN A 212 19.85 -6.39 -2.99
C GLN A 212 18.68 -5.95 -2.13
N LEU A 213 17.45 -6.28 -2.54
CA LEU A 213 16.25 -6.01 -1.75
C LEU A 213 15.84 -7.26 -0.97
N TRP A 214 16.12 -7.26 0.33
CA TRP A 214 15.71 -8.32 1.24
C TRP A 214 14.29 -8.09 1.71
N HIS A 215 13.40 -9.01 1.33
CA HIS A 215 11.99 -8.92 1.68
C HIS A 215 11.77 -9.49 3.08
N LEU A 216 11.01 -8.75 3.90
CA LEU A 216 10.72 -9.19 5.26
C LEU A 216 9.39 -9.93 5.34
N TRP A 217 9.43 -11.04 6.06
CA TRP A 217 8.29 -11.90 6.32
C TRP A 217 8.21 -12.20 7.80
N LEU A 218 7.03 -12.10 8.38
CA LEU A 218 6.76 -12.59 9.73
C LEU A 218 6.24 -14.02 9.63
N VAL A 219 6.95 -14.98 10.20
CA VAL A 219 6.51 -16.36 10.36
C VAL A 219 5.83 -16.48 11.72
N PRO A 220 4.48 -16.63 11.78
CA PRO A 220 3.73 -16.43 13.02
C PRO A 220 3.91 -17.55 14.04
N ALA A 221 4.36 -18.73 13.62
CA ALA A 221 4.73 -19.85 14.47
C ALA A 221 5.68 -20.79 13.70
N ALA A 222 6.39 -21.66 14.40
CA ALA A 222 7.28 -22.63 13.75
C ALA A 222 6.56 -23.42 12.63
N GLY A 223 7.12 -23.38 11.41
CA GLY A 223 6.56 -24.07 10.23
C GLY A 223 5.36 -23.40 9.57
N ALA A 224 4.87 -22.27 10.08
CA ALA A 224 3.78 -21.53 9.46
C ALA A 224 4.21 -20.79 8.18
N ALA A 225 3.24 -20.48 7.31
CA ALA A 225 3.50 -19.64 6.15
C ALA A 225 3.85 -18.20 6.58
N GLY A 226 4.83 -17.60 5.89
CA GLY A 226 5.24 -16.23 6.15
C GLY A 226 4.18 -15.21 5.72
N VAL A 227 3.97 -14.21 6.56
CA VAL A 227 3.12 -13.03 6.34
C VAL A 227 4.01 -11.87 5.93
N ARG A 228 3.71 -11.19 4.81
CA ARG A 228 4.52 -10.06 4.37
C ARG A 228 4.42 -8.91 5.38
N VAL A 229 5.57 -8.40 5.83
CA VAL A 229 5.62 -7.18 6.63
C VAL A 229 5.46 -5.98 5.68
N SER A 230 4.39 -5.22 5.83
CA SER A 230 4.06 -4.10 4.95
C SER A 230 3.37 -2.98 5.70
N ARG A 231 3.22 -1.79 5.09
CA ARG A 231 2.52 -0.67 5.72
C ARG A 231 1.50 -0.09 4.75
N ILE A 232 0.23 -0.37 4.99
CA ILE A 232 -0.88 -0.07 4.08
C ILE A 232 -2.06 0.61 4.75
N LEU A 233 -2.07 0.73 6.08
CA LEU A 233 -3.18 1.24 6.88
C LEU A 233 -3.04 2.74 7.20
N ASP A 234 -2.80 3.57 6.19
CA ASP A 234 -2.92 5.03 6.28
C ASP A 234 -3.23 5.67 4.91
N ASP A 235 -3.10 6.99 4.81
CA ASP A 235 -3.38 7.78 3.61
C ASP A 235 -2.21 7.84 2.60
N VAL A 236 -1.12 7.10 2.81
CA VAL A 236 0.05 7.09 1.92
C VAL A 236 -0.07 6.01 0.86
N TRP A 237 -0.38 6.42 -0.37
CA TRP A 237 -0.51 5.49 -1.51
C TRP A 237 0.83 4.86 -1.95
N SER A 238 1.96 5.51 -1.69
CA SER A 238 3.28 4.96 -2.00
C SER A 238 4.38 5.48 -1.09
N ARG A 239 5.07 4.54 -0.44
CA ARG A 239 6.13 4.82 0.54
C ARG A 239 7.53 4.81 -0.03
N HIS A 240 7.77 4.05 -1.12
CA HIS A 240 9.12 3.85 -1.68
C HIS A 240 9.88 5.15 -2.02
N ARG A 241 9.17 6.27 -2.19
CA ARG A 241 9.76 7.60 -2.45
C ARG A 241 9.61 8.59 -1.30
N SER A 242 8.75 8.29 -0.34
CA SER A 242 8.31 9.25 0.69
C SER A 242 8.92 8.93 2.05
N PHE A 243 9.26 7.66 2.30
CA PHE A 243 9.87 7.19 3.55
C PHE A 243 11.34 6.88 3.27
N VAL A 244 12.21 7.77 3.75
CA VAL A 244 13.66 7.65 3.61
C VAL A 244 14.26 7.42 4.98
N TYR A 245 15.07 6.37 5.10
CA TYR A 245 15.78 6.02 6.31
C TYR A 245 17.28 6.24 6.12
N PRO A 246 18.03 6.56 7.19
CA PRO A 246 19.47 6.70 7.09
C PRO A 246 20.11 5.34 6.78
N ALA A 247 21.06 5.34 5.85
CA ALA A 247 21.91 4.18 5.58
C ALA A 247 22.87 3.93 6.74
N ARG A 248 23.17 2.66 7.01
CA ARG A 248 24.11 2.21 8.05
C ARG A 248 25.07 1.20 7.46
N GLU A 249 26.30 1.20 7.92
CA GLU A 249 27.27 0.19 7.51
C GLU A 249 26.84 -1.17 8.07
N ALA A 250 26.65 -2.16 7.20
CA ALA A 250 26.27 -3.53 7.56
C ALA A 250 27.49 -4.45 7.69
N ALA A 251 28.48 -4.18 6.85
CA ALA A 251 29.78 -4.83 6.75
C ALA A 251 30.73 -3.85 6.03
N PRO A 252 32.06 -4.08 6.05
CA PRO A 252 33.01 -3.21 5.34
C PRO A 252 32.62 -3.02 3.88
N GLY A 253 32.38 -1.76 3.48
CA GLY A 253 31.98 -1.42 2.11
C GLY A 253 30.55 -1.83 1.72
N VAL A 254 29.67 -2.15 2.67
CA VAL A 254 28.25 -2.49 2.42
C VAL A 254 27.34 -1.61 3.27
N LEU A 255 26.38 -0.95 2.62
CA LEU A 255 25.35 -0.14 3.29
C LEU A 255 24.03 -0.90 3.38
N ALA A 256 23.39 -0.83 4.54
CA ALA A 256 22.06 -1.29 4.86
C ALA A 256 21.11 -0.11 5.04
N THR A 257 19.99 -0.12 4.31
CA THR A 257 18.96 0.92 4.40
C THR A 257 17.57 0.27 4.47
N PRO A 258 16.80 0.49 5.55
CA PRO A 258 15.38 0.14 5.55
C PRO A 258 14.66 0.89 4.43
N CYS A 259 13.78 0.21 3.71
CA CYS A 259 13.03 0.83 2.62
C CYS A 259 11.70 0.13 2.39
N TYR A 260 10.84 0.76 1.58
CA TYR A 260 9.60 0.15 1.13
C TYR A 260 9.63 -0.13 -0.37
N THR A 261 9.03 -1.24 -0.78
CA THR A 261 8.78 -1.52 -2.20
C THR A 261 7.69 -0.60 -2.76
N ALA A 262 7.48 -0.65 -4.08
CA ALA A 262 6.39 0.06 -4.74
C ALA A 262 4.98 -0.38 -4.25
N ASP A 263 4.88 -1.54 -3.60
CA ASP A 263 3.66 -2.08 -3.02
C ASP A 263 3.52 -1.84 -1.52
N ASN A 264 4.46 -1.08 -0.94
CA ASN A 264 4.60 -0.76 0.49
C ASN A 264 4.99 -1.95 1.38
N ASP A 265 5.68 -2.94 0.82
CA ASP A 265 6.30 -4.02 1.60
C ASP A 265 7.60 -3.50 2.23
N LEU A 266 7.81 -3.73 3.52
CA LEU A 266 9.04 -3.33 4.22
C LEU A 266 10.17 -4.29 3.82
N CYS A 267 11.32 -3.70 3.47
CA CYS A 267 12.51 -4.40 3.04
C CYS A 267 13.76 -3.83 3.72
N LEU A 268 14.85 -4.61 3.68
CA LEU A 268 16.20 -4.12 3.90
C LEU A 268 16.91 -4.07 2.54
N ARG A 269 17.30 -2.87 2.09
CA ARG A 269 18.19 -2.73 0.95
C ARG A 269 19.63 -2.88 1.42
N LEU A 270 20.38 -3.77 0.79
CA LEU A 270 21.84 -3.76 0.83
C LEU A 270 22.38 -3.22 -0.50
N GLU A 271 23.42 -2.41 -0.43
CA GLU A 271 24.10 -1.87 -1.61
C GLU A 271 25.59 -1.67 -1.34
N PRO A 272 26.45 -1.69 -2.38
CA PRO A 272 27.85 -1.32 -2.22
C PRO A 272 27.95 0.09 -1.62
N GLY A 273 28.73 0.21 -0.55
CA GLY A 273 29.12 1.51 0.00
C GLY A 273 30.05 2.25 -0.96
N PRO A 274 30.17 3.57 -0.81
CA PRO A 274 31.22 4.31 -1.50
C PRO A 274 32.57 3.66 -1.16
N ALA A 275 33.41 3.43 -2.18
CA ALA A 275 34.79 3.03 -1.95
C ALA A 275 35.44 4.07 -1.03
N ASP A 276 36.09 3.61 0.04
CA ASP A 276 36.85 4.47 0.95
C ASP A 276 37.71 5.44 0.11
N ARG A 277 37.50 6.74 0.30
CA ARG A 277 38.30 7.80 -0.32
C ARG A 277 39.57 8.04 0.47
#